data_AF-A0A4Q1JM37-F1
#
_entry.id   AF-A0A4Q1JM37-F1
#
_cell.length_a   1.000
_cell.length_b   1.000
_cell.length_c   1.000
_cell.angle_alpha   90.00
_cell.angle_beta   90.00
_cell.angle_gamma   90.00
#
_symmetry.space_group_name_H-M   'P 1'
#
loop_
_entity.id
_entity.type
_entity.pdbx_description
1 polymer ?
#
loop_
_entity_poly.entity_id
_entity_poly.type
_entity_poly.pdbx_seq_one_letter_code
_entity_poly.pdbx_strand_id
1 'polypeptide(L)'
;MKKTICTLAMATIMAGTMITGCQYSKSKVEKAKENVKEAKDEMVRAKEDLNIVINDSIQQFKKESEEKINAIEKSIAEFKVKIANEKGDVKDEYEKKLAILEQKNKELKKKLEDYKEDGQDNWSKFKREFKHDMDELGKTFKDLTVDNVK
;
A
#
# COMPACT_ATOMS: atom_id res chain seq x y z
N MET A 1 18.00 7.48 -18.53
CA MET A 1 17.63 8.81 -19.09
C MET A 1 16.20 8.63 -19.62
N LYS A 2 15.15 9.34 -19.19
CA LYS A 2 15.02 10.76 -18.87
C LYS A 2 14.11 10.94 -17.65
N LYS A 3 14.43 11.92 -16.82
CA LYS A 3 13.75 12.26 -15.57
C LYS A 3 12.45 13.00 -15.87
N THR A 4 11.41 12.63 -15.13
CA THR A 4 10.09 13.25 -15.08
C THR A 4 10.22 14.71 -14.66
N ILE A 5 9.79 15.64 -15.51
CA ILE A 5 9.69 17.05 -15.18
C ILE A 5 8.35 17.21 -14.45
N CYS A 6 8.42 17.44 -13.14
CA CYS A 6 7.33 18.02 -12.37
C CYS A 6 7.07 19.41 -12.92
N THR A 7 6.05 19.56 -13.77
CA THR A 7 5.58 20.87 -14.21
C THR A 7 4.85 21.53 -13.04
N LEU A 8 5.61 22.18 -12.16
CA LEU A 8 5.12 23.22 -11.28
C LEU A 8 4.58 24.32 -12.19
N ALA A 9 3.26 24.36 -12.39
CA ALA A 9 2.61 25.49 -13.01
C ALA A 9 2.66 26.66 -12.02
N MET A 10 3.81 27.34 -11.97
CA MET A 10 3.91 28.68 -11.40
C MET A 10 3.00 29.58 -12.21
N ALA A 11 1.83 29.89 -11.65
CA ALA A 11 1.00 30.98 -12.12
C ALA A 11 1.80 32.28 -11.96
N THR A 12 2.41 32.75 -13.05
CA THR A 12 3.03 34.07 -13.11
C THR A 12 1.97 35.12 -12.83
N ILE A 13 1.98 35.66 -11.61
CA ILE A 13 1.26 36.88 -11.25
C ILE A 13 2.00 38.01 -11.97
N MET A 14 1.51 38.41 -13.15
CA MET A 14 1.94 39.64 -13.80
C MET A 14 1.44 40.83 -12.97
N ALA A 15 2.37 41.50 -12.31
CA ALA A 15 2.18 42.81 -11.72
C ALA A 15 2.04 43.85 -12.84
N GLY A 16 0.81 44.29 -13.10
CA GLY A 16 0.52 45.46 -13.93
C GLY A 16 0.49 46.71 -13.06
N THR A 17 1.55 47.51 -13.10
CA THR A 17 1.56 48.88 -12.57
C THR A 17 0.88 49.82 -13.55
N MET A 18 -0.40 50.18 -13.34
CA MET A 18 -0.97 51.48 -13.70
C MET A 18 -2.13 51.81 -12.75
N ILE A 19 -1.97 52.90 -12.01
CA ILE A 19 -2.97 53.43 -11.07
C ILE A 19 -4.01 54.20 -11.88
N THR A 20 -5.14 53.56 -12.19
CA THR A 20 -6.37 54.24 -12.61
C THR A 20 -7.57 53.51 -11.99
N GLY A 21 -8.20 54.13 -10.99
CA GLY A 21 -9.55 53.87 -10.48
C GLY A 21 -9.99 52.41 -10.29
N CYS A 22 -9.96 51.92 -9.05
CA CYS A 22 -10.74 50.74 -8.63
C CYS A 22 -12.26 51.00 -8.76
N GLN A 23 -12.82 50.84 -9.96
CA GLN A 23 -14.18 50.34 -10.13
C GLN A 23 -14.09 48.96 -10.77
N TYR A 24 -13.58 48.01 -9.98
CA TYR A 24 -13.76 46.61 -10.31
C TYR A 24 -15.27 46.33 -10.20
N SER A 25 -15.94 46.13 -11.33
CA SER A 25 -17.40 45.98 -11.31
C SER A 25 -17.79 44.79 -10.44
N LYS A 26 -18.79 44.97 -9.58
CA LYS A 26 -19.29 43.94 -8.65
C LYS A 26 -19.52 42.59 -9.36
N SER A 27 -19.98 42.63 -10.62
CA SER A 27 -20.17 41.45 -11.49
C SER A 27 -18.89 40.63 -11.73
N LYS A 28 -17.72 41.26 -11.93
CA LYS A 28 -16.46 40.53 -12.12
C LYS A 28 -15.99 39.89 -10.82
N VAL A 29 -16.22 40.53 -9.66
CA VAL A 29 -15.85 39.96 -8.35
C VAL A 29 -16.68 38.72 -8.06
N GLU A 30 -17.99 38.80 -8.30
CA GLU A 30 -18.90 37.69 -8.06
C GLU A 30 -18.58 36.49 -8.99
N LYS A 31 -18.29 36.72 -10.28
CA LYS A 31 -17.83 35.64 -11.18
C LYS A 31 -16.52 35.02 -10.72
N ALA A 32 -15.56 35.82 -10.25
CA ALA A 32 -14.30 35.28 -9.74
C ALA A 32 -14.51 34.44 -8.47
N LYS A 33 -15.41 34.85 -7.57
CA LYS A 33 -15.79 34.06 -6.37
C LYS A 33 -16.49 32.76 -6.74
N GLU A 34 -17.39 32.80 -7.71
CA GLU A 34 -18.11 31.64 -8.24
C GLU A 34 -17.13 30.61 -8.81
N ASN A 35 -16.24 31.02 -9.72
CA ASN A 35 -15.21 30.14 -10.29
C ASN A 35 -14.29 29.53 -9.21
N VAL A 36 -13.91 30.31 -8.19
CA VAL A 36 -13.11 29.81 -7.06
C VAL A 36 -13.88 28.79 -6.22
N LYS A 37 -15.20 28.99 -6.05
CA LYS A 37 -16.06 28.04 -5.35
C LYS A 37 -16.21 26.74 -6.15
N GLU A 38 -16.50 26.83 -7.45
CA GLU A 38 -16.59 25.67 -8.34
C GLU A 38 -15.29 24.87 -8.35
N ALA A 39 -14.14 25.53 -8.50
CA ALA A 39 -12.84 24.87 -8.46
C ALA A 39 -12.57 24.17 -7.11
N LYS A 40 -13.03 24.74 -5.99
CA LYS A 40 -12.95 24.09 -4.67
C LYS A 40 -13.87 22.87 -4.60
N ASP A 41 -15.10 22.98 -5.07
CA ASP A 41 -16.08 21.90 -5.04
C ASP A 41 -15.65 20.73 -5.96
N GLU A 42 -15.06 21.01 -7.13
CA GLU A 42 -14.41 20.01 -7.98
C GLU A 42 -13.21 19.35 -7.31
N MET A 43 -12.34 20.14 -6.66
CA MET A 43 -11.20 19.60 -5.91
C MET A 43 -11.64 18.70 -4.75
N VAL A 44 -12.72 19.04 -4.05
CA VAL A 44 -13.28 18.21 -2.98
C VAL A 44 -13.81 16.89 -3.54
N ARG A 45 -14.61 16.93 -4.61
CA ARG A 45 -15.12 15.72 -5.28
C ARG A 45 -14.01 14.81 -5.79
N ALA A 46 -13.00 15.38 -6.44
CA ALA A 46 -11.84 14.63 -6.93
C ALA A 46 -11.06 13.95 -5.79
N LYS A 47 -10.97 14.58 -4.62
CA LYS A 47 -10.37 13.96 -3.41
C LYS A 47 -11.24 12.83 -2.86
N GLU A 48 -12.55 12.99 -2.88
CA GLU A 48 -13.50 11.99 -2.40
C GLU A 48 -13.48 10.74 -3.30
N ASP A 49 -13.54 10.91 -4.61
CA ASP A 49 -13.42 9.83 -5.59
C ASP A 49 -12.08 9.09 -5.45
N LEU A 50 -10.98 9.82 -5.26
CA LEU A 50 -9.66 9.24 -5.02
C LEU A 50 -9.63 8.40 -3.74
N ASN A 51 -10.24 8.90 -2.66
CA ASN A 51 -10.30 8.18 -1.39
C ASN A 51 -11.12 6.88 -1.53
N ILE A 52 -12.22 6.89 -2.27
CA ILE A 52 -13.02 5.69 -2.58
C ILE A 52 -12.15 4.64 -3.28
N VAL A 53 -11.45 5.02 -4.34
CA VAL A 53 -10.57 4.10 -5.10
C VAL A 53 -9.44 3.53 -4.23
N ILE A 54 -8.85 4.36 -3.36
CA ILE A 54 -7.80 3.90 -2.44
C ILE A 54 -8.37 2.90 -1.43
N ASN A 55 -9.53 3.19 -0.84
CA ASN A 55 -10.19 2.29 0.10
C ASN A 55 -10.53 0.94 -0.55
N ASP A 56 -11.14 0.95 -1.74
CA ASP A 56 -11.43 -0.28 -2.48
C ASP A 56 -10.15 -1.09 -2.76
N SER A 57 -9.06 -0.39 -3.14
CA SER A 57 -7.76 -1.05 -3.33
C SER A 57 -7.22 -1.65 -2.03
N ILE A 58 -7.45 -1.03 -0.88
CA ILE A 58 -7.03 -1.52 0.43
C ILE A 58 -7.82 -2.77 0.81
N GLN A 59 -9.15 -2.72 0.69
CA GLN A 59 -10.03 -3.85 1.02
C GLN A 59 -9.70 -5.08 0.15
N GLN A 60 -9.54 -4.89 -1.16
CA GLN A 60 -9.17 -5.97 -2.07
C GLN A 60 -7.81 -6.58 -1.71
N PHE A 61 -6.82 -5.74 -1.41
CA PHE A 61 -5.49 -6.22 -1.03
C PHE A 61 -5.48 -6.94 0.32
N LYS A 62 -6.28 -6.47 1.30
CA LYS A 62 -6.43 -7.17 2.59
C LYS A 62 -6.97 -8.57 2.36
N LYS A 63 -8.05 -8.71 1.59
CA LYS A 63 -8.62 -10.01 1.24
C LYS A 63 -7.60 -10.93 0.55
N GLU A 64 -6.93 -10.46 -0.50
CA GLU A 64 -5.92 -11.26 -1.22
C GLU A 64 -4.75 -11.67 -0.33
N SER A 65 -4.37 -10.80 0.61
CA SER A 65 -3.27 -11.06 1.54
C SER A 65 -3.66 -12.08 2.60
N GLU A 66 -4.88 -11.99 3.14
CA GLU A 66 -5.44 -12.99 4.06
C GLU A 66 -5.53 -14.37 3.42
N GLU A 67 -6.00 -14.45 2.17
CA GLU A 67 -6.05 -15.72 1.42
C GLU A 67 -4.65 -16.36 1.29
N LYS A 68 -3.62 -15.55 0.99
CA LYS A 68 -2.23 -16.03 0.90
C LYS A 68 -1.67 -16.45 2.26
N ILE A 69 -1.92 -15.68 3.31
CA ILE A 69 -1.50 -16.00 4.68
C ILE A 69 -2.11 -17.34 5.09
N ASN A 70 -3.41 -17.52 4.90
CA ASN A 70 -4.11 -18.76 5.24
C ASN A 70 -3.56 -19.96 4.45
N ALA A 71 -3.20 -19.76 3.17
CA ALA A 71 -2.57 -20.80 2.36
C ALA A 71 -1.20 -21.20 2.92
N ILE A 72 -0.37 -20.23 3.33
CA ILE A 72 0.93 -20.49 3.96
C ILE A 72 0.76 -21.21 5.30
N GLU A 73 -0.19 -20.79 6.14
CA GLU A 73 -0.51 -21.46 7.41
C GLU A 73 -0.88 -22.93 7.20
N LYS A 74 -1.69 -23.21 6.19
CA LYS A 74 -2.04 -24.59 5.82
C LYS A 74 -0.82 -25.38 5.38
N SER A 75 0.03 -24.82 4.52
CA SER A 75 1.25 -25.51 4.07
C SER A 75 2.26 -25.74 5.21
N ILE A 76 2.38 -24.80 6.15
CA ILE A 76 3.17 -24.95 7.38
C ILE A 76 2.63 -26.12 8.21
N ALA A 77 1.30 -26.20 8.41
CA ALA A 77 0.68 -27.29 9.17
C ALA A 77 0.90 -28.66 8.49
N GLU A 78 0.76 -28.73 7.17
CA GLU A 78 1.07 -29.95 6.40
C GLU A 78 2.55 -30.34 6.52
N PHE A 79 3.47 -29.38 6.48
CA PHE A 79 4.90 -29.64 6.64
C PHE A 79 5.24 -30.12 8.05
N LYS A 80 4.59 -29.57 9.09
CA LYS A 80 4.72 -30.05 10.48
C LYS A 80 4.37 -31.52 10.63
N VAL A 81 3.34 -32.01 9.93
CA VAL A 81 2.99 -33.44 9.95
C VAL A 81 4.09 -34.29 9.30
N LYS A 82 4.71 -33.82 8.22
CA LYS A 82 5.79 -34.55 7.55
C LYS A 82 7.02 -34.67 8.45
N ILE A 83 7.44 -33.57 9.07
CA ILE A 83 8.65 -33.56 9.91
C ILE A 83 8.48 -34.31 11.24
N ALA A 84 7.25 -34.61 11.66
CA ALA A 84 6.99 -35.40 12.86
C ALA A 84 7.61 -36.81 12.79
N ASN A 85 7.81 -37.33 11.58
CA ASN A 85 8.44 -38.63 11.32
C ASN A 85 9.97 -38.56 11.18
N GLU A 86 10.54 -37.37 11.07
CA GLU A 86 11.98 -37.15 11.02
C GLU A 86 12.61 -37.35 12.41
N LYS A 87 13.93 -37.55 12.45
CA LYS A 87 14.66 -37.84 13.70
C LYS A 87 15.99 -37.10 13.78
N GLY A 88 16.43 -36.83 15.00
CA GLY A 88 17.73 -36.21 15.28
C GLY A 88 17.84 -34.80 14.72
N ASP A 89 19.05 -34.42 14.34
CA ASP A 89 19.42 -33.04 13.95
C ASP A 89 18.58 -32.47 12.80
N VAL A 90 18.13 -33.33 11.88
CA VAL A 90 17.27 -32.95 10.74
C VAL A 90 15.93 -32.42 11.23
N LYS A 91 15.31 -33.09 12.20
CA LYS A 91 14.05 -32.65 12.80
C LYS A 91 14.24 -31.32 13.53
N ASP A 92 15.30 -31.19 14.31
CA ASP A 92 15.60 -29.97 15.07
C ASP A 92 15.84 -28.76 14.15
N GLU A 93 16.52 -28.95 13.02
CA GLU A 93 16.72 -27.91 12.02
C GLU A 93 15.38 -27.46 11.39
N TYR A 94 14.52 -28.42 11.03
CA TYR A 94 13.21 -28.11 10.48
C TYR A 94 12.29 -27.40 11.47
N GLU A 95 12.28 -27.83 12.73
CA GLU A 95 11.49 -27.18 13.78
C GLU A 95 11.92 -25.72 14.00
N LYS A 96 13.22 -25.44 13.98
CA LYS A 96 13.74 -24.06 14.06
C LYS A 96 13.30 -23.21 12.87
N LYS A 97 13.43 -23.73 11.64
CA LYS A 97 13.03 -23.00 10.43
C LYS A 97 11.51 -22.79 10.39
N LEU A 98 10.71 -23.77 10.83
CA LEU A 98 9.27 -23.64 10.98
C LEU A 98 8.88 -22.56 11.98
N ALA A 99 9.54 -22.50 13.15
CA ALA A 99 9.25 -21.46 14.14
C ALA A 99 9.47 -20.05 13.59
N ILE A 100 10.53 -19.85 12.79
CA ILE A 100 10.82 -18.58 12.11
C ILE A 100 9.71 -18.24 11.09
N LEU A 101 9.30 -19.23 10.28
CA LEU A 101 8.22 -19.05 9.30
C LEU A 101 6.90 -18.68 9.96
N GLU A 102 6.53 -19.35 11.05
CA GLU A 102 5.32 -19.07 11.82
C GLU A 102 5.35 -17.68 12.45
N GLN A 103 6.50 -17.28 12.99
CA GLN A 103 6.67 -15.94 13.53
C GLN A 103 6.48 -14.88 12.43
N LYS A 104 7.18 -15.00 11.30
CA LYS A 104 7.04 -14.07 10.16
C LYS A 104 5.60 -14.02 9.63
N ASN A 105 4.92 -15.16 9.55
CA ASN A 105 3.52 -15.20 9.13
C ASN A 105 2.59 -14.45 10.10
N LYS A 106 2.78 -14.61 11.41
CA LYS A 106 2.05 -13.86 12.44
C LYS A 106 2.33 -12.35 12.37
N GLU A 107 3.58 -11.98 12.14
CA GLU A 107 3.98 -10.58 11.97
C GLU A 107 3.31 -9.95 10.74
N LEU A 108 3.25 -10.66 9.62
CA LEU A 108 2.53 -10.22 8.41
C LEU A 108 1.04 -10.06 8.67
N LYS A 109 0.41 -11.03 9.35
CA LYS A 109 -1.01 -10.94 9.71
C LYS A 109 -1.29 -9.69 10.56
N LYS A 110 -0.49 -9.47 11.60
CA LYS A 110 -0.59 -8.27 12.44
C LYS A 110 -0.35 -6.99 11.64
N LYS A 111 0.66 -6.96 10.77
CA LYS A 111 0.96 -5.82 9.88
C LYS A 111 -0.22 -5.48 8.97
N LEU A 112 -0.98 -6.49 8.51
CA LEU A 112 -2.18 -6.30 7.70
C LEU A 112 -3.36 -5.75 8.50
N GLU A 113 -3.57 -6.29 9.71
CA GLU A 113 -4.63 -5.87 10.64
C GLU A 113 -4.42 -4.45 11.16
N ASP A 114 -3.17 -4.10 11.52
CA ASP A 114 -2.79 -2.80 12.07
C ASP A 114 -2.80 -1.67 11.02
N TYR A 115 -2.87 -2.01 9.72
CA TYR A 115 -2.90 -1.01 8.66
C TYR A 115 -4.20 -0.21 8.67
N LYS A 116 -4.05 1.09 8.92
CA LYS A 116 -5.11 2.11 8.88
C LYS A 116 -4.98 2.96 7.62
N GLU A 117 -6.10 3.44 7.12
CA GLU A 117 -6.20 4.30 5.94
C GLU A 117 -5.55 5.67 6.18
N ASP A 118 -4.23 5.78 5.94
CA ASP A 118 -3.45 7.02 6.16
C ASP A 118 -2.98 7.67 4.84
N GLY A 119 -3.83 7.68 3.83
CA GLY A 119 -3.60 8.37 2.54
C GLY A 119 -2.76 7.59 1.51
N GLN A 120 -2.72 8.10 0.27
CA GLN A 120 -2.22 7.39 -0.92
C GLN A 120 -0.74 7.00 -0.86
N ASP A 121 0.13 7.89 -0.39
CA ASP A 121 1.58 7.66 -0.35
C ASP A 121 1.94 6.57 0.66
N ASN A 122 1.25 6.55 1.79
CA ASN A 122 1.41 5.53 2.82
C ASN A 122 0.87 4.18 2.33
N TRP A 123 -0.24 4.19 1.60
CA TRP A 123 -0.78 2.99 0.98
C TRP A 123 0.20 2.32 0.02
N SER A 124 0.79 3.12 -0.88
CA SER A 124 1.70 2.60 -1.91
C SER A 124 2.98 2.01 -1.31
N LYS A 125 3.51 2.61 -0.24
CA LYS A 125 4.67 2.09 0.49
C LYS A 125 4.34 0.80 1.23
N PHE A 126 3.25 0.80 2.00
CA PHE A 126 2.77 -0.36 2.72
C PHE A 126 2.59 -1.57 1.79
N LYS A 127 1.84 -1.39 0.69
CA LYS A 127 1.56 -2.47 -0.27
C LYS A 127 2.84 -3.08 -0.84
N ARG A 128 3.85 -2.26 -1.15
CA ARG A 128 5.13 -2.73 -1.70
C ARG A 128 5.92 -3.54 -0.68
N GLU A 129 6.06 -3.02 0.54
CA GLU A 129 6.80 -3.68 1.61
C GLU A 129 6.12 -4.99 2.02
N PHE A 130 4.80 -4.95 2.21
CA PHE A 130 4.03 -6.15 2.55
C PHE A 130 4.18 -7.25 1.49
N LYS A 131 4.11 -6.90 0.20
CA LYS A 131 4.31 -7.87 -0.88
C LYS A 131 5.72 -8.46 -0.85
N HIS A 132 6.74 -7.63 -0.63
CA HIS A 132 8.12 -8.09 -0.52
C HIS A 132 8.26 -9.11 0.61
N ASP A 133 7.77 -8.78 1.80
CA ASP A 133 7.85 -9.64 2.99
C ASP A 133 7.09 -10.96 2.78
N MET A 134 5.93 -10.92 2.12
CA MET A 134 5.15 -12.11 1.74
C MET A 134 5.87 -13.00 0.73
N ASP A 135 6.50 -12.41 -0.29
CA ASP A 135 7.25 -13.13 -1.30
C ASP A 135 8.51 -13.79 -0.69
N GLU A 136 9.18 -13.11 0.25
CA GLU A 136 10.30 -13.68 0.99
C GLU A 136 9.88 -14.85 1.87
N LEU A 137 8.74 -14.74 2.56
CA LEU A 137 8.17 -15.82 3.36
C LEU A 137 7.88 -17.06 2.48
N GLY A 138 7.21 -16.85 1.34
CA GLY A 138 6.89 -17.91 0.39
C GLY A 138 8.13 -18.61 -0.18
N LYS A 139 9.20 -17.84 -0.50
CA LYS A 139 10.49 -18.40 -0.93
C LYS A 139 11.14 -19.22 0.17
N THR A 140 11.23 -18.68 1.39
CA THR A 140 11.81 -19.37 2.54
C THR A 140 11.10 -20.70 2.81
N PHE A 141 9.76 -20.71 2.73
CA PHE A 141 8.99 -21.94 2.86
C PHE A 141 9.24 -22.91 1.71
N LYS A 142 9.27 -22.43 0.46
CA LYS A 142 9.55 -23.27 -0.70
C LYS A 142 10.93 -23.92 -0.59
N ASP A 143 11.97 -23.16 -0.28
CA ASP A 143 13.34 -23.66 -0.15
C ASP A 143 13.40 -24.75 0.94
N LEU A 144 12.71 -24.54 2.07
CA LEU A 144 12.58 -25.54 3.13
C LEU A 144 11.97 -26.87 2.67
N THR A 145 11.00 -26.82 1.75
CA THR A 145 10.27 -28.01 1.27
C THR A 145 10.89 -28.66 0.04
N VAL A 146 11.65 -27.92 -0.79
CA VAL A 146 12.26 -28.42 -2.03
C VAL A 146 13.56 -29.19 -1.76
N ASP A 147 14.30 -28.83 -0.71
CA ASP A 147 15.53 -29.54 -0.32
C ASP A 147 15.28 -31.01 0.09
N ASN A 148 14.01 -31.45 0.16
CA ASN A 148 13.59 -32.78 0.59
C ASN A 148 12.99 -33.66 -0.52
N VAL A 149 13.20 -33.34 -1.81
CA VAL A 149 12.78 -34.19 -2.96
C VAL A 149 13.97 -34.98 -3.54
N LYS A 150 14.97 -35.35 -2.74
CA LYS A 150 16.05 -36.24 -3.18
C LYS A 150 16.19 -37.47 -2.30
#